data_AF-A0AAV9ADK4-F1
#
_entry.id   AF-A0AAV9ADK4-F1
#
_cell.length_a   1.000
_cell.length_b   1.000
_cell.length_c   1.000
_cell.angle_alpha   90.00
_cell.angle_beta   90.00
_cell.angle_gamma   90.00
#
_symmetry.space_group_name_H-M   'P 1'
#
loop_
_entity.id
_entity.type
_entity.pdbx_description
1 polymer ?
#
loop_
_entity_poly.entity_id
_entity_poly.type
_entity_poly.pdbx_seq_one_letter_code
_entity_poly.pdbx_strand_id
1 'polypeptide(L)'
;MAGGWRAQVILESWSSGDGVEASLGLSIAASHTRGRHVCVVPDEASRSEYISAVSAEGAVVSAEVVVMGEEMGGIAAGVDFLVVDGKRREEIGRVLGLARMGGRGAVVVCVGGGGTRIRWRGLVGEGRRVVRSVVLPIGRGIEIVHVAGLEGSVVPGRGRWIKHVDQVTGEEHVFRRP
;
A
#
# COMPACT_ATOMS: atom_id res chain seq x y z
N MET A 1 -10.74 1.81 -9.12
CA MET A 1 -9.33 1.43 -9.46
C MET A 1 -8.40 2.14 -8.50
N ALA A 2 -7.34 1.49 -8.02
CA ALA A 2 -6.36 2.09 -7.08
C ALA A 2 -4.96 2.07 -7.72
N GLY A 3 -4.29 3.22 -7.77
CA GLY A 3 -2.93 3.34 -8.32
C GLY A 3 -2.77 2.89 -9.79
N GLY A 4 -3.83 2.99 -10.60
CA GLY A 4 -3.84 2.48 -11.98
C GLY A 4 -3.90 0.95 -12.10
N TRP A 5 -4.13 0.26 -10.98
CA TRP A 5 -4.23 -1.20 -10.90
C TRP A 5 -5.68 -1.62 -10.70
N ARG A 6 -6.09 -2.72 -11.36
CA ARG A 6 -7.39 -3.37 -11.10
C ARG A 6 -7.27 -4.26 -9.86
N ALA A 7 -7.02 -3.64 -8.72
CA ALA A 7 -6.86 -4.34 -7.45
C ALA A 7 -8.14 -5.10 -7.07
N GLN A 8 -7.99 -6.38 -6.70
CA GLN A 8 -9.05 -7.22 -6.15
C GLN A 8 -8.99 -7.27 -4.64
N VAL A 9 -7.79 -7.19 -4.06
CA VAL A 9 -7.60 -7.07 -2.61
C VAL A 9 -6.79 -5.80 -2.33
N ILE A 10 -7.46 -4.86 -1.66
CA ILE A 10 -6.88 -3.61 -1.16
C ILE A 10 -6.71 -3.78 0.35
N LEU A 11 -5.47 -3.67 0.82
CA LEU A 11 -5.12 -3.75 2.24
C LEU A 11 -4.66 -2.37 2.72
N GLU A 12 -5.10 -1.95 3.89
CA GLU A 12 -4.56 -0.77 4.57
C GLU A 12 -4.13 -1.12 6.00
N SER A 13 -3.12 -0.43 6.52
CA SER A 13 -2.84 -0.38 7.96
C SER A 13 -3.35 0.94 8.53
N TRP A 14 -4.25 0.86 9.51
CA TRP A 14 -4.78 2.01 10.23
C TRP A 14 -4.35 1.96 11.69
N SER A 15 -4.27 3.10 12.36
CA SER A 15 -4.04 3.14 13.81
C SER A 15 -4.78 4.28 14.47
N SER A 16 -4.94 4.15 15.80
CA SER A 16 -5.58 5.13 16.67
C SER A 16 -5.12 6.56 16.38
N GLY A 17 -6.08 7.49 16.30
CA GLY A 17 -5.86 8.90 16.00
C GLY A 17 -5.63 9.25 14.52
N ASP A 18 -5.58 8.28 13.61
CA ASP A 18 -5.54 8.55 12.16
C ASP A 18 -6.95 8.84 11.62
N GLY A 19 -7.03 9.74 10.64
CA GLY A 19 -8.29 10.00 9.92
C GLY A 19 -8.75 8.80 9.09
N VAL A 20 -10.03 8.79 8.71
CA VAL A 20 -10.66 7.69 7.93
C VAL A 20 -10.89 8.06 6.45
N GLU A 21 -10.47 9.25 6.01
CA GLU A 21 -10.72 9.76 4.65
C GLU A 21 -10.05 8.90 3.58
N ALA A 22 -8.81 8.46 3.84
CA ALA A 22 -8.10 7.54 2.96
C ALA A 22 -8.80 6.17 2.89
N SER A 23 -9.23 5.66 4.04
CA SER A 23 -9.94 4.39 4.18
C SER A 23 -11.28 4.38 3.43
N LEU A 24 -12.01 5.50 3.48
CA LEU A 24 -13.23 5.74 2.71
C LEU A 24 -12.94 5.69 1.21
N GLY A 25 -11.91 6.40 0.77
CA GLY A 25 -11.46 6.40 -0.63
C GLY A 25 -11.06 5.00 -1.13
N LEU A 26 -10.39 4.21 -0.29
CA LEU A 26 -10.00 2.84 -0.62
C LEU A 26 -11.20 1.89 -0.70
N SER A 27 -12.17 2.05 0.18
CA SER A 27 -13.43 1.29 0.15
C SER A 27 -14.20 1.54 -1.14
N ILE A 28 -14.31 2.81 -1.55
CA ILE A 28 -14.91 3.20 -2.84
C ILE A 28 -14.09 2.64 -4.01
N ALA A 29 -12.76 2.72 -3.93
CA ALA A 29 -11.89 2.20 -4.99
C ALA A 29 -12.03 0.69 -5.18
N ALA A 30 -12.19 -0.08 -4.09
CA ALA A 30 -12.45 -1.51 -4.07
C ALA A 30 -13.83 -1.85 -4.65
N SER A 31 -14.88 -1.11 -4.29
CA SER A 31 -16.24 -1.35 -4.80
C SER A 31 -16.29 -1.19 -6.32
N HIS A 32 -15.61 -0.19 -6.88
CA HIS A 32 -15.50 0.03 -8.32
C HIS A 32 -14.79 -1.10 -9.08
N THR A 33 -13.91 -1.86 -8.43
CA THR A 33 -13.24 -3.03 -9.04
C THR A 33 -13.91 -4.35 -8.68
N ARG A 34 -15.04 -4.31 -7.94
CA ARG A 34 -15.68 -5.46 -7.28
C ARG A 34 -14.69 -6.26 -6.43
N GLY A 35 -13.70 -5.56 -5.88
CA GLY A 35 -12.73 -6.11 -4.95
C GLY A 35 -13.20 -5.95 -3.51
N ARG A 36 -12.32 -6.34 -2.59
CA ARG A 36 -12.50 -6.16 -1.16
C ARG A 36 -11.46 -5.20 -0.59
N HIS A 37 -11.89 -4.45 0.41
CA HIS A 37 -11.05 -3.59 1.21
C HIS A 37 -10.88 -4.21 2.60
N VAL A 38 -9.65 -4.32 3.07
CA VAL A 38 -9.30 -4.89 4.36
C VAL A 38 -8.52 -3.84 5.14
N CYS A 39 -9.02 -3.47 6.31
CA CYS A 39 -8.37 -2.55 7.22
C CYS A 39 -7.72 -3.33 8.37
N VAL A 40 -6.41 -3.18 8.52
CA VAL A 40 -5.64 -3.86 9.55
C VAL A 40 -5.32 -2.86 10.65
N VAL A 41 -5.69 -3.21 11.89
CA VAL A 41 -5.52 -2.37 13.08
C VAL A 41 -4.65 -3.10 14.12
N PRO A 42 -3.91 -2.38 14.98
CA PRO A 42 -2.97 -3.03 15.90
C PRO A 42 -3.63 -3.84 17.03
N ASP A 43 -4.81 -3.43 17.48
CA ASP A 43 -5.54 -4.02 18.61
C ASP A 43 -7.06 -3.75 18.52
N GLU A 44 -7.84 -4.39 19.40
CA GLU A 44 -9.30 -4.28 19.44
C GLU A 44 -9.81 -2.89 19.87
N ALA A 45 -9.01 -2.14 20.64
CA ALA A 45 -9.34 -0.76 20.99
C ALA A 45 -9.29 0.13 19.73
N SER A 46 -8.24 -0.05 18.92
CA SER A 46 -8.08 0.62 17.63
C SER A 46 -9.17 0.20 16.64
N ARG A 47 -9.61 -1.06 16.66
CA ARG A 47 -10.78 -1.51 15.87
C ARG A 47 -12.04 -0.73 16.22
N SER A 48 -12.34 -0.62 17.51
CA SER A 48 -13.50 0.09 18.01
C SER A 48 -13.46 1.57 17.63
N GLU A 49 -12.28 2.19 17.76
CA GLU A 49 -12.06 3.58 17.38
C GLU A 49 -12.24 3.81 15.87
N TYR A 50 -11.66 2.94 15.04
CA TYR A 50 -11.83 2.99 13.58
C TYR A 50 -13.32 2.91 13.19
N ILE A 51 -14.06 1.93 13.74
CA ILE A 51 -15.49 1.77 13.47
C ILE A 51 -16.27 3.01 13.92
N SER A 52 -15.94 3.58 15.08
CA SER A 52 -16.55 4.81 15.59
C SER A 52 -16.27 6.00 14.68
N ALA A 53 -15.03 6.17 14.23
CA ALA A 53 -14.62 7.27 13.36
C ALA A 53 -15.31 7.20 12.00
N VAL A 54 -15.36 6.01 11.40
CA VAL A 54 -16.12 5.76 10.17
C VAL A 54 -17.61 6.09 10.34
N SER A 55 -18.21 5.66 11.46
CA SER A 55 -19.63 5.89 11.73
C SER A 55 -19.95 7.37 11.92
N ALA A 56 -19.03 8.12 12.53
CA ALA A 56 -19.17 9.57 12.73
C ALA A 56 -19.17 10.35 11.40
N GLU A 57 -18.46 9.87 10.38
CA GLU A 57 -18.46 10.43 9.02
C GLU A 57 -19.74 10.09 8.23
N GLY A 58 -20.70 9.37 8.83
CA GLY A 58 -21.96 8.99 8.19
C GLY A 58 -21.78 8.00 7.02
N ALA A 59 -20.61 7.36 6.94
CA ALA A 59 -20.26 6.49 5.84
C ALA A 59 -20.44 5.02 6.20
N VAL A 60 -21.03 4.25 5.28
CA VAL A 60 -21.02 2.79 5.37
C VAL A 60 -19.74 2.30 4.70
N VAL A 61 -18.71 2.07 5.50
CA VAL A 61 -17.47 1.46 5.01
C VAL A 61 -17.65 -0.04 4.93
N SER A 62 -17.42 -0.60 3.74
CA SER A 62 -17.42 -2.04 3.50
C SER A 62 -16.05 -2.69 3.78
N ALA A 63 -15.21 -2.05 4.61
CA ALA A 63 -13.90 -2.59 4.95
C ALA A 63 -14.05 -3.73 5.95
N GLU A 64 -13.37 -4.84 5.67
CA GLU A 64 -13.20 -5.93 6.62
C GLU A 64 -12.09 -5.54 7.60
N VAL A 65 -12.45 -5.28 8.87
CA VAL A 65 -11.49 -4.83 9.89
C VAL A 65 -10.91 -6.03 10.63
N VAL A 66 -9.59 -6.14 10.64
CA VAL A 66 -8.82 -7.26 11.22
C VAL A 66 -7.77 -6.75 12.19
N VAL A 67 -7.65 -7.39 13.35
CA VAL A 67 -6.63 -7.06 14.34
C VAL A 67 -5.31 -7.77 14.01
N MET A 68 -4.19 -7.06 14.13
CA MET A 68 -2.85 -7.59 13.97
C MET A 68 -2.60 -8.73 14.97
N GLY A 69 -2.31 -9.92 14.47
CA GLY A 69 -2.09 -11.14 15.25
C GLY A 69 -3.23 -12.15 15.18
N GLU A 70 -4.43 -11.74 14.74
CA GLU A 70 -5.51 -12.68 14.40
C GLU A 70 -5.24 -13.37 13.05
N GLU A 71 -6.09 -14.33 12.63
CA GLU A 71 -5.94 -15.12 11.39
C GLU A 71 -5.98 -14.29 10.09
N MET A 72 -4.97 -13.44 9.85
CA MET A 72 -4.79 -12.66 8.61
C MET A 72 -4.43 -13.54 7.42
N GLY A 73 -4.03 -14.80 7.63
CA GLY A 73 -3.49 -15.68 6.60
C GLY A 73 -4.43 -15.90 5.41
N GLY A 74 -5.76 -15.92 5.64
CA GLY A 74 -6.78 -16.02 4.59
C GLY A 74 -7.25 -14.67 4.07
N ILE A 75 -7.32 -13.66 4.94
CA ILE A 75 -7.88 -12.35 4.61
C ILE A 75 -6.87 -11.51 3.81
N ALA A 76 -5.58 -11.62 4.11
CA ALA A 76 -4.49 -10.93 3.42
C ALA A 76 -3.88 -11.77 2.28
N ALA A 77 -4.60 -12.77 1.77
CA ALA A 77 -4.20 -13.54 0.60
C ALA A 77 -4.51 -12.80 -0.70
N GLY A 78 -3.52 -12.71 -1.58
CA GLY A 78 -3.67 -12.12 -2.92
C GLY A 78 -3.68 -10.60 -2.92
N VAL A 79 -2.97 -9.94 -1.99
CA VAL A 79 -2.91 -8.47 -1.93
C VAL A 79 -2.34 -7.90 -3.23
N ASP A 80 -3.13 -7.05 -3.88
CA ASP A 80 -2.76 -6.35 -5.13
C ASP A 80 -2.36 -4.88 -4.85
N PHE A 81 -2.93 -4.28 -3.80
CA PHE A 81 -2.68 -2.89 -3.42
C PHE A 81 -2.61 -2.79 -1.89
N LEU A 82 -1.58 -2.17 -1.36
CA LEU A 82 -1.35 -2.02 0.07
C LEU A 82 -1.06 -0.56 0.41
N VAL A 83 -1.71 0.00 1.43
CA VAL A 83 -1.39 1.31 2.02
C VAL A 83 -0.86 1.13 3.43
N VAL A 84 0.29 1.73 3.73
CA VAL A 84 0.91 1.71 5.06
C VAL A 84 1.30 3.10 5.54
N ASP A 85 1.26 3.32 6.85
CA ASP A 85 1.81 4.54 7.46
C ASP A 85 3.34 4.46 7.58
N GLY A 86 4.01 5.40 6.94
CA GLY A 86 5.46 5.57 6.93
C GLY A 86 6.05 6.05 8.25
N LYS A 87 5.23 6.60 9.15
CA LYS A 87 5.69 7.00 10.50
C LYS A 87 6.05 5.78 11.36
N ARG A 88 5.35 4.65 11.18
CA ARG A 88 5.49 3.44 11.98
C ARG A 88 6.24 2.36 11.21
N ARG A 89 7.55 2.58 11.03
CA ARG A 89 8.40 1.74 10.16
C ARG A 89 8.44 0.27 10.59
N GLU A 90 8.41 0.00 11.89
CA GLU A 90 8.34 -1.35 12.45
C GLU A 90 7.06 -2.09 12.06
N GLU A 91 5.94 -1.38 11.91
CA GLU A 91 4.65 -1.97 11.53
C GLU A 91 4.62 -2.32 10.04
N ILE A 92 5.28 -1.53 9.19
CA ILE A 92 5.38 -1.79 7.75
C ILE A 92 5.91 -3.20 7.50
N GLY A 93 6.98 -3.60 8.20
CA GLY A 93 7.53 -4.94 8.08
C GLY A 93 6.59 -6.04 8.55
N ARG A 94 5.83 -5.80 9.63
CA ARG A 94 4.84 -6.74 10.16
C ARG A 94 3.69 -6.93 9.16
N VAL A 95 3.10 -5.84 8.70
CA VAL A 95 1.99 -5.86 7.73
C VAL A 95 2.44 -6.51 6.42
N LEU A 96 3.63 -6.18 5.91
CA LEU A 96 4.17 -6.81 4.69
C LEU A 96 4.49 -8.30 4.88
N GLY A 97 4.99 -8.70 6.05
CA GLY A 97 5.25 -10.11 6.36
C GLY A 97 3.98 -10.95 6.40
N LEU A 98 2.87 -10.37 6.82
CA LEU A 98 1.56 -11.01 6.89
C LEU A 98 0.79 -10.94 5.56
N ALA A 99 1.00 -9.87 4.79
CA ALA A 99 0.37 -9.65 3.49
C ALA A 99 0.96 -10.57 2.41
N ARG A 100 0.21 -11.62 2.05
CA ARG A 100 0.59 -12.50 0.93
C ARG A 100 0.23 -11.81 -0.38
N MET A 101 1.19 -11.09 -0.95
CA MET A 101 1.03 -10.44 -2.27
C MET A 101 0.61 -11.45 -3.35
N GLY A 102 -0.23 -11.02 -4.28
CA GLY A 102 -0.70 -11.87 -5.39
C GLY A 102 0.41 -12.32 -6.34
N GLY A 103 0.10 -13.35 -7.15
CA GLY A 103 1.02 -13.90 -8.16
C GLY A 103 1.48 -12.87 -9.20
N ARG A 104 0.63 -11.87 -9.49
CA ARG A 104 0.86 -10.75 -10.43
C ARG A 104 1.74 -9.63 -9.85
N GLY A 105 2.05 -9.68 -8.56
CA GLY A 105 2.72 -8.59 -7.84
C GLY A 105 1.73 -7.68 -7.12
N ALA A 106 2.24 -6.58 -6.57
CA ALA A 106 1.45 -5.63 -5.81
C ALA A 106 2.00 -4.20 -5.91
N VAL A 107 1.13 -3.22 -5.65
CA VAL A 107 1.52 -1.82 -5.42
C VAL A 107 1.43 -1.52 -3.93
N VAL A 108 2.54 -1.07 -3.34
CA VAL A 108 2.59 -0.63 -1.95
C VAL A 108 2.73 0.89 -1.93
N VAL A 109 1.87 1.56 -1.18
CA VAL A 109 1.87 3.00 -0.98
C VAL A 109 2.19 3.26 0.47
N CYS A 110 3.27 3.97 0.72
CA CYS A 110 3.64 4.42 2.05
C CYS A 110 3.33 5.91 2.17
N VAL A 111 2.48 6.27 3.14
CA VAL A 111 2.07 7.67 3.38
C VAL A 111 2.79 8.21 4.61
N GLY A 112 3.25 9.46 4.61
CA GLY A 112 3.71 10.11 5.85
C GLY A 112 5.15 9.84 6.28
N GLY A 113 5.98 9.27 5.39
CA GLY A 113 7.40 8.95 5.66
C GLY A 113 8.39 10.14 5.62
N GLY A 114 7.90 11.38 5.61
CA GLY A 114 8.75 12.58 5.70
C GLY A 114 9.75 12.74 4.56
N GLY A 115 9.40 12.27 3.35
CA GLY A 115 10.27 12.30 2.17
C GLY A 115 11.47 11.35 2.21
N THR A 116 11.64 10.57 3.28
CA THR A 116 12.72 9.58 3.38
C THR A 116 12.34 8.27 2.73
N ARG A 117 13.25 7.73 1.91
CA ARG A 117 13.01 6.49 1.17
C ARG A 117 13.07 5.29 2.09
N ILE A 118 12.05 4.43 2.06
CA ILE A 118 12.04 3.19 2.81
C ILE A 118 13.00 2.19 2.17
N ARG A 119 13.73 1.45 3.01
CA ARG A 119 14.55 0.32 2.55
C ARG A 119 13.67 -0.90 2.36
N TRP A 120 13.11 -1.04 1.17
CA TRP A 120 12.24 -2.15 0.80
C TRP A 120 12.94 -3.52 0.69
N ARG A 121 14.28 -3.52 0.62
CA ARG A 121 15.08 -4.76 0.59
C ARG A 121 14.87 -5.51 1.92
N GLY A 122 14.36 -6.73 1.84
CA GLY A 122 14.04 -7.56 3.01
C GLY A 122 12.60 -7.42 3.51
N LEU A 123 11.85 -6.41 3.07
CA LEU A 123 10.45 -6.20 3.47
C LEU A 123 9.45 -6.84 2.50
N VAL A 124 9.77 -6.93 1.21
CA VAL A 124 8.86 -7.42 0.17
C VAL A 124 8.71 -8.96 0.10
N GLY A 125 9.32 -9.68 1.04
CA GLY A 125 9.34 -11.15 1.09
C GLY A 125 10.38 -11.80 0.16
N GLU A 126 10.71 -13.06 0.44
CA GLU A 126 11.66 -13.83 -0.36
C GLU A 126 11.16 -14.07 -1.80
N GLY A 127 12.09 -14.08 -2.76
CA GLY A 127 11.78 -14.27 -4.19
C GLY A 127 11.12 -13.07 -4.87
N ARG A 128 10.73 -12.03 -4.13
CA ARG A 128 10.15 -10.79 -4.67
C ARG A 128 11.16 -9.67 -4.70
N ARG A 129 10.95 -8.72 -5.62
CA ARG A 129 11.79 -7.52 -5.76
C ARG A 129 10.97 -6.30 -6.09
N VAL A 130 11.44 -5.14 -5.67
CA VAL A 130 10.91 -3.86 -6.12
C VAL A 130 11.33 -3.62 -7.58
N VAL A 131 10.37 -3.38 -8.46
CA VAL A 131 10.61 -3.11 -9.89
C VAL A 131 10.63 -1.61 -10.20
N ARG A 132 9.84 -0.84 -9.45
CA ARG A 132 9.70 0.61 -9.59
C ARG A 132 9.37 1.19 -8.22
N SER A 133 9.97 2.32 -7.88
CA SER A 133 9.59 3.13 -6.71
C SER A 133 9.69 4.60 -7.09
N VAL A 134 8.72 5.40 -6.64
CA VAL A 134 8.65 6.85 -6.82
C VAL A 134 8.25 7.49 -5.50
N VAL A 135 8.90 8.61 -5.16
CA VAL A 135 8.53 9.45 -4.02
C VAL A 135 7.85 10.69 -4.59
N LEU A 136 6.65 11.00 -4.11
CA LEU A 136 5.86 12.15 -4.51
C LEU A 136 5.75 13.13 -3.32
N PRO A 137 5.99 14.44 -3.53
CA PRO A 137 5.91 15.46 -2.49
C PRO A 137 4.44 15.87 -2.22
N ILE A 138 3.56 14.90 -2.00
CA ILE A 138 2.14 15.13 -1.70
C ILE A 138 1.92 14.96 -0.20
N GLY A 139 1.32 15.96 0.44
CA GLY A 139 1.10 15.96 1.89
C GLY A 139 2.41 15.83 2.68
N ARG A 140 2.50 14.84 3.57
CA ARG A 140 3.71 14.53 4.34
C ARG A 140 4.72 13.63 3.60
N GLY A 141 4.59 13.54 2.28
CA GLY A 141 5.36 12.66 1.41
C GLY A 141 4.72 11.28 1.24
N ILE A 142 4.68 10.80 -0.01
CA ILE A 142 4.15 9.49 -0.37
C ILE A 142 5.21 8.72 -1.17
N GLU A 143 5.54 7.51 -0.76
CA GLU A 143 6.35 6.59 -1.57
C GLU A 143 5.46 5.51 -2.19
N ILE A 144 5.46 5.38 -3.51
CA ILE A 144 4.73 4.34 -4.25
C ILE A 144 5.74 3.34 -4.77
N VAL A 145 5.53 2.07 -4.46
CA VAL A 145 6.43 0.96 -4.77
C VAL A 145 5.68 -0.15 -5.49
N HIS A 146 6.22 -0.55 -6.64
CA HIS A 146 5.72 -1.71 -7.37
C HIS A 146 6.60 -2.90 -7.05
N VAL A 147 5.98 -3.98 -6.58
CA VAL A 147 6.62 -5.25 -6.24
C VAL A 147 6.32 -6.26 -7.34
N ALA A 148 7.36 -6.95 -7.82
CA ALA A 148 7.21 -7.99 -8.82
C ALA A 148 6.36 -9.15 -8.30
N GLY A 149 5.54 -9.69 -9.19
CA GLY A 149 4.91 -10.99 -9.02
C GLY A 149 5.92 -12.14 -9.05
N LEU A 150 5.47 -13.30 -8.59
CA LEU A 150 6.19 -14.57 -8.72
C LEU A 150 5.83 -15.27 -10.05
N GLU A 151 4.68 -14.95 -10.63
CA GLU A 151 4.31 -15.42 -11.96
C GLU A 151 5.16 -14.66 -12.98
N GLY A 152 6.13 -15.38 -13.54
CA GLY A 152 7.15 -14.83 -14.41
C GLY A 152 6.55 -14.12 -15.63
N SER A 153 6.72 -12.80 -15.66
CA SER A 153 7.01 -12.10 -16.90
C SER A 153 8.02 -11.01 -16.59
N VAL A 154 9.25 -11.44 -16.30
CA VAL A 154 10.39 -10.60 -16.64
C VAL A 154 10.49 -10.71 -18.15
N VAL A 155 9.71 -9.92 -18.89
CA VAL A 155 10.02 -9.69 -20.30
C VAL A 155 11.40 -9.04 -20.28
N PRO A 156 12.48 -9.74 -20.68
CA PRO A 156 13.78 -9.13 -20.78
C PRO A 156 13.75 -8.39 -22.12
N GLY A 157 13.41 -7.11 -22.13
CA GLY A 157 13.41 -6.41 -23.41
C GLY A 157 12.83 -5.01 -23.43
N ARG A 158 13.67 -4.12 -23.97
CA ARG A 158 13.43 -2.78 -24.51
C ARG A 158 13.45 -1.65 -23.50
N GLY A 159 14.35 -0.71 -23.78
CA GLY A 159 14.82 0.37 -22.94
C GLY A 159 13.90 0.87 -21.83
N ARG A 160 14.47 0.95 -20.62
CA ARG A 160 13.78 1.36 -19.41
C ARG A 160 13.79 2.89 -19.31
N TRP A 161 12.60 3.49 -19.29
CA TRP A 161 12.43 4.88 -18.88
C TRP A 161 12.66 5.00 -17.38
N ILE A 162 13.54 5.92 -17.00
CA ILE A 162 13.87 6.26 -15.62
C ILE A 162 13.42 7.70 -15.42
N LYS A 163 12.54 7.91 -14.44
CA LYS A 163 12.09 9.22 -14.00
C LYS A 163 12.70 9.52 -12.64
N HIS A 164 13.37 10.65 -12.52
CA HIS A 164 13.91 11.20 -11.29
C HIS A 164 13.24 12.55 -11.03
N VAL A 165 12.82 12.80 -9.79
CA VAL A 165 12.22 14.07 -9.38
C VAL A 165 13.11 14.65 -8.29
N ASP A 166 13.66 15.84 -8.55
CA ASP A 166 14.44 16.58 -7.56
C ASP A 166 13.52 16.97 -6.40
N GLN A 167 13.91 16.61 -5.17
CA GLN A 167 13.07 16.82 -3.99
C GLN A 167 13.07 18.28 -3.49
N VAL A 168 14.01 19.10 -3.94
CA VAL A 168 14.16 20.50 -3.54
C VAL A 168 13.55 21.42 -4.60
N THR A 169 13.83 21.18 -5.88
CA THR A 169 13.37 22.03 -6.98
C THR A 169 12.05 21.56 -7.60
N GLY A 170 11.70 20.27 -7.45
CA GLY A 170 10.55 19.65 -8.10
C GLY A 170 10.76 19.34 -9.58
N GLU A 171 11.96 19.55 -10.13
CA GLU A 171 12.27 19.28 -11.53
C GLU A 171 12.21 17.77 -11.87
N GLU A 172 11.62 17.44 -13.02
CA GLU A 172 11.52 16.07 -13.51
C GLU A 172 12.56 15.76 -14.59
N HIS A 173 13.44 14.79 -14.31
CA HIS A 173 14.41 14.28 -15.27
C HIS A 173 13.98 12.90 -15.77
N VAL A 174 13.85 12.76 -17.08
CA VAL A 174 13.44 11.51 -17.72
C VAL A 174 14.50 11.04 -18.71
N PHE A 175 15.06 9.85 -18.50
CA PHE A 175 16.06 9.27 -19.38
C PHE A 175 15.78 7.81 -19.69
N ARG A 176 16.12 7.39 -20.91
CA ARG A 176 15.91 6.02 -21.39
C ARG A 176 17.25 5.29 -21.43
N ARG A 177 17.36 4.19 -20.69
CA ARG A 177 18.47 3.24 -20.92
C ARG A 177 18.19 2.46 -22.21
N PRO A 178 19.17 2.26 -23.10
CA PRO A 178 19.03 1.39 -24.28
C PRO A 178 18.48 0.01 -23.94
#